data_AF-A0A5Q4C428-F1
#
_entry.id   AF-A0A5Q4C428-F1
#
_cell.length_a   1.000
_cell.length_b   1.000
_cell.length_c   1.000
_cell.angle_alpha   90.00
_cell.angle_beta   90.00
_cell.angle_gamma   90.00
#
_symmetry.space_group_name_H-M   'P 1'
#
loop_
_entity.id
_entity.type
_entity.pdbx_description
1 polymer ?
#
loop_
_entity_poly.entity_id
_entity_poly.type
_entity_poly.pdbx_seq_one_letter_code
_entity_poly.pdbx_strand_id
1 'polypeptide(L)'
;MDVSSLESIIRGYGIAIDRRTLQAALDDPEHGIAFAEWAHLHLGPDNLLSRDELALYASLDKSGQVDKLVASQDLAAVQALSEREIQTAIDELNRSTAAIVKQTETLKQQQDALAKLVKTNAKVEEDRSDLVFQRNQKHSSDRKKMMTSVEELSQSLEYKASDIEQQSKVSGNGLQQTLDSLLHSDDKLLLSLRKLGLELETEDPEDRENVENLREICMRLIKYTVETVRTKLDRLYLEALSSAHHNGVTSHPSDDVKTSQEELESLYTEILPVAQMSVEQQYLEPALKSLSSKNGQSLHRSAAAIVYIDECLDYLLDHIERLSARIEAFQSHQTATTDLLATARAELAAQASTPKKKTTAQDLVSPVRRRNTGPGSPSRNRSNTAHRRRSSGLDEPPLETLFRTLAIAFPEDATDGARQTAALSTTLAERQAKARDVARNTQEALEGAAASRLADAKLAVQLLRDSLLAESPFGDVRLVDEGIEASIAVLGQEVEKVKERIERVDAGKARQRSERRREILERWGR
;
A
#
# COMPACT_ATOMS: atom_id res chain seq x y z
N MET A 1 -55.27 -22.67 -71.61
CA MET A 1 -54.87 -22.91 -73.02
C MET A 1 -55.39 -21.74 -73.84
N ASP A 2 -54.52 -21.08 -74.61
CA ASP A 2 -54.92 -19.91 -75.39
C ASP A 2 -55.59 -20.34 -76.70
N VAL A 3 -56.62 -19.60 -77.16
CA VAL A 3 -57.38 -19.93 -78.39
C VAL A 3 -56.45 -20.09 -79.60
N SER A 4 -55.35 -19.34 -79.65
CA SER A 4 -54.34 -19.41 -80.71
C SER A 4 -53.51 -20.70 -80.69
N SER A 5 -53.21 -21.26 -79.51
CA SER A 5 -52.48 -22.53 -79.42
C SER A 5 -53.37 -23.71 -79.81
N LEU A 6 -54.64 -23.66 -79.43
CA LEU A 6 -55.63 -24.68 -79.77
C LEU A 6 -55.95 -24.67 -81.29
N GLU A 7 -56.02 -23.49 -81.90
CA GLU A 7 -56.19 -23.33 -83.36
C GLU A 7 -55.00 -23.88 -84.16
N SER A 8 -53.76 -23.67 -83.69
CA SER A 8 -52.56 -24.16 -84.41
C SER A 8 -52.46 -25.69 -84.37
N ILE A 9 -52.79 -26.30 -83.22
CA ILE A 9 -52.77 -27.75 -83.03
C ILE A 9 -53.82 -28.41 -83.93
N ILE A 10 -55.06 -27.91 -83.92
CA ILE A 10 -56.15 -28.48 -84.73
C ILE A 10 -55.89 -28.35 -86.24
N ARG A 11 -55.33 -27.21 -86.70
CA ARG A 11 -54.91 -27.04 -88.10
C ARG A 11 -53.76 -27.97 -88.48
N GLY A 12 -52.84 -28.26 -87.55
CA GLY A 12 -51.76 -29.22 -87.73
C GLY A 12 -52.25 -30.63 -88.06
N TYR A 13 -53.45 -30.99 -87.58
CA TYR A 13 -54.09 -32.29 -87.80
C TYR A 13 -55.16 -32.31 -88.90
N GLY A 14 -55.28 -31.24 -89.70
CA GLY A 14 -56.10 -31.22 -90.91
C GLY A 14 -57.60 -31.02 -90.71
N ILE A 15 -58.03 -30.61 -89.51
CA ILE A 15 -59.44 -30.31 -89.23
C ILE A 15 -59.67 -28.79 -89.38
N ALA A 16 -60.55 -28.40 -90.30
CA ALA A 16 -60.86 -26.98 -90.54
C ALA A 16 -62.03 -26.52 -89.66
N ILE A 17 -61.73 -25.98 -88.47
CA ILE A 17 -62.71 -25.37 -87.57
C ILE A 17 -62.50 -23.85 -87.55
N ASP A 18 -63.60 -23.10 -87.56
CA ASP A 18 -63.58 -21.64 -87.63
C ASP A 18 -63.26 -21.03 -86.25
N ARG A 19 -62.35 -20.04 -86.19
CA ARG A 19 -61.83 -19.50 -84.91
C ARG A 19 -62.93 -18.95 -84.00
N ARG A 20 -64.02 -18.46 -84.58
CA ARG A 20 -65.16 -17.88 -83.85
C ARG A 20 -65.97 -18.94 -83.10
N THR A 21 -66.02 -20.17 -83.59
CA THR A 21 -66.77 -21.26 -82.92
C THR A 21 -65.98 -21.84 -81.76
N LEU A 22 -64.65 -21.91 -81.87
CA LEU A 22 -63.76 -22.29 -80.77
C LEU A 22 -63.78 -21.25 -79.64
N GLN A 23 -63.79 -19.97 -79.99
CA GLN A 23 -63.88 -18.90 -79.00
C GLN A 23 -65.26 -18.90 -78.29
N ALA A 24 -66.35 -19.11 -79.04
CA ALA A 24 -67.67 -19.26 -78.45
C ALA A 24 -67.82 -20.49 -77.52
N ALA A 25 -67.10 -21.59 -77.81
CA ALA A 25 -67.10 -22.79 -76.97
C ALA A 25 -66.23 -22.64 -75.71
N LEU A 26 -65.17 -21.83 -75.77
CA LEU A 26 -64.31 -21.54 -74.62
C LEU A 26 -64.93 -20.49 -73.69
N ASP A 27 -65.74 -19.57 -74.26
CA ASP A 27 -66.46 -18.52 -73.54
C ASP A 27 -67.84 -18.99 -73.02
N ASP A 28 -68.21 -20.26 -73.21
CA ASP A 28 -69.45 -20.85 -72.67
C ASP A 28 -69.38 -20.97 -71.13
N PRO A 29 -70.26 -20.30 -70.36
CA PRO A 29 -70.11 -20.17 -68.91
C PRO A 29 -70.22 -21.48 -68.12
N GLU A 30 -70.86 -22.52 -68.66
CA GLU A 30 -71.03 -23.79 -67.94
C GLU A 30 -69.97 -24.84 -68.31
N HIS A 31 -69.50 -24.85 -69.55
CA HIS A 31 -68.61 -25.91 -70.06
C HIS A 31 -67.25 -25.41 -70.56
N GLY A 32 -67.03 -24.09 -70.64
CA GLY A 32 -65.80 -23.51 -71.19
C GLY A 32 -64.54 -23.81 -70.37
N ILE A 33 -64.63 -23.79 -69.03
CA ILE A 33 -63.50 -24.12 -68.15
C ILE A 33 -63.18 -25.62 -68.24
N ALA A 34 -64.20 -26.47 -68.20
CA ALA A 34 -64.03 -27.92 -68.34
C ALA A 34 -63.47 -28.30 -69.72
N PHE A 35 -63.91 -27.61 -70.78
CA PHE A 35 -63.38 -27.77 -72.14
C PHE A 35 -61.93 -27.29 -72.24
N ALA A 36 -61.56 -26.20 -71.58
CA ALA A 36 -60.18 -25.70 -71.56
C ALA A 36 -59.23 -26.63 -70.79
N GLU A 37 -59.68 -27.20 -69.66
CA GLU A 37 -58.92 -28.20 -68.89
C GLU A 37 -58.80 -29.52 -69.67
N TRP A 38 -59.89 -29.99 -70.28
CA TRP A 38 -59.88 -31.16 -71.16
C TRP A 38 -58.93 -30.96 -72.34
N ALA A 39 -58.96 -29.79 -72.99
CA ALA A 39 -58.05 -29.45 -74.07
C ALA A 39 -56.59 -29.39 -73.61
N HIS A 40 -56.32 -28.87 -72.41
CA HIS A 40 -54.96 -28.87 -71.87
C HIS A 40 -54.46 -30.28 -71.56
N LEU A 41 -55.33 -31.17 -71.09
CA LEU A 41 -54.97 -32.54 -70.75
C LEU A 41 -54.79 -33.43 -71.99
N HIS A 42 -55.65 -33.28 -73.00
CA HIS A 42 -55.73 -34.24 -74.12
C HIS A 42 -55.18 -33.71 -75.46
N LEU A 43 -55.06 -32.41 -75.66
CA LEU A 43 -54.51 -31.81 -76.89
C LEU A 43 -53.04 -31.38 -76.74
N GLY A 44 -52.31 -31.95 -75.77
CA GLY A 44 -50.87 -31.74 -75.59
C GLY A 44 -50.02 -32.51 -76.61
N PRO A 45 -48.75 -32.10 -76.83
CA PRO A 45 -47.85 -32.75 -77.79
C PRO A 45 -47.56 -34.22 -77.45
N ASP A 46 -47.70 -34.61 -76.17
CA ASP A 46 -47.46 -35.98 -75.71
C ASP A 46 -48.64 -36.92 -76.02
N ASN A 47 -49.83 -36.37 -76.30
CA ASN A 47 -51.07 -37.14 -76.49
C ASN A 47 -51.57 -37.15 -77.93
N LEU A 48 -50.94 -36.39 -78.84
CA LEU A 48 -51.29 -36.31 -80.24
C LEU A 48 -50.12 -36.82 -81.09
N LEU A 49 -50.34 -37.85 -81.91
CA LEU A 49 -49.32 -38.37 -82.82
C LEU A 49 -48.96 -37.33 -83.86
N SER A 50 -47.69 -36.92 -83.94
CA SER A 50 -47.22 -35.99 -84.97
C SER A 50 -47.43 -36.53 -86.39
N ARG A 51 -47.39 -35.65 -87.40
CA ARG A 51 -47.66 -36.04 -88.80
C ARG A 51 -46.69 -37.12 -89.33
N ASP A 52 -45.45 -37.11 -88.86
CA ASP A 52 -44.45 -38.11 -89.21
C ASP A 52 -44.69 -39.43 -88.46
N GLU A 53 -45.13 -39.38 -87.20
CA GLU A 53 -45.51 -40.56 -86.42
C GLU A 53 -46.79 -41.20 -86.94
N LEU A 54 -47.76 -40.41 -87.42
CA LEU A 54 -48.97 -40.92 -88.07
C LEU A 54 -48.63 -41.59 -89.40
N ALA A 55 -47.71 -41.01 -90.18
CA ALA A 55 -47.21 -41.63 -91.41
C ALA A 55 -46.47 -42.94 -91.13
N LEU A 56 -45.66 -42.98 -90.06
CA LEU A 56 -45.01 -44.20 -89.56
C LEU A 56 -46.04 -45.23 -89.11
N TYR A 57 -47.03 -44.83 -88.30
CA TYR A 57 -48.08 -45.72 -87.82
C TYR A 57 -48.89 -46.31 -88.98
N ALA A 58 -49.29 -45.49 -89.96
CA ALA A 58 -49.98 -45.96 -91.16
C ALA A 58 -49.11 -46.88 -92.04
N SER A 59 -47.78 -46.70 -92.03
CA SER A 59 -46.84 -47.61 -92.71
C SER A 59 -46.64 -48.94 -91.96
N LEU A 60 -46.65 -48.89 -90.62
CA LEU A 60 -46.58 -50.08 -89.77
C LEU A 60 -47.89 -50.88 -89.81
N ASP A 61 -49.04 -50.20 -89.94
CA ASP A 61 -50.37 -50.80 -90.03
C ASP A 61 -50.54 -51.53 -91.38
N LYS A 62 -50.15 -50.87 -92.48
CA LYS A 62 -50.10 -51.51 -93.81
C LYS A 62 -49.12 -52.68 -93.93
N SER A 63 -48.11 -52.73 -93.07
CA SER A 63 -47.13 -53.84 -93.02
C SER A 63 -47.47 -54.91 -91.98
N GLY A 64 -48.59 -54.78 -91.26
CA GLY A 64 -49.03 -55.74 -90.23
C GLY A 64 -48.06 -55.86 -89.06
N GLN A 65 -47.18 -54.87 -88.85
CA GLN A 65 -46.24 -54.84 -87.72
C GLN A 65 -46.85 -54.23 -86.46
N VAL A 66 -47.91 -53.42 -86.58
CA VAL A 66 -48.67 -52.91 -85.41
C VAL A 66 -49.30 -54.07 -84.64
N ASP A 67 -49.96 -55.01 -85.32
CA ASP A 67 -50.56 -56.18 -84.67
C ASP A 67 -49.52 -57.06 -83.96
N LYS A 68 -48.30 -57.13 -84.51
CA LYS A 68 -47.18 -57.83 -83.87
C LYS A 68 -46.63 -57.06 -82.68
N LEU A 69 -46.62 -55.73 -82.73
CA LEU A 69 -46.18 -54.87 -81.63
C LEU A 69 -47.17 -54.88 -80.47
N VAL A 70 -48.48 -54.84 -80.74
CA VAL A 70 -49.55 -55.00 -79.74
C VAL A 70 -49.52 -56.40 -79.12
N ALA A 71 -49.23 -57.44 -79.91
CA ALA A 71 -49.02 -58.79 -79.38
C ALA A 71 -47.68 -58.94 -78.62
N SER A 72 -46.69 -58.09 -78.87
CA SER A 72 -45.36 -58.13 -78.23
C SER A 72 -45.22 -57.18 -77.02
N GLN A 73 -46.07 -56.16 -76.91
CA GLN A 73 -46.25 -55.40 -75.68
C GLN A 73 -47.10 -56.23 -74.74
N ASP A 74 -46.39 -57.06 -73.98
CA ASP A 74 -46.92 -57.78 -72.87
C ASP A 74 -47.44 -56.77 -71.83
N LEU A 75 -48.73 -56.42 -71.92
CA LEU A 75 -49.45 -55.66 -70.89
C LEU A 75 -49.45 -56.41 -69.54
N ALA A 76 -48.94 -57.65 -69.48
CA ALA A 76 -48.62 -58.37 -68.26
C ALA A 76 -47.31 -57.91 -67.59
N ALA A 77 -46.45 -57.15 -68.28
CA ALA A 77 -45.23 -56.56 -67.71
C ALA A 77 -45.51 -55.27 -66.90
N VAL A 78 -46.75 -54.76 -66.92
CA VAL A 78 -47.27 -54.01 -65.77
C VAL A 78 -47.79 -55.08 -64.80
N GLN A 79 -46.91 -55.56 -63.94
CA GLN A 79 -47.31 -56.46 -62.86
C GLN A 79 -48.44 -55.77 -62.11
N ALA A 80 -49.65 -56.32 -62.22
CA ALA A 80 -50.82 -55.81 -61.53
C ALA A 80 -50.45 -55.75 -60.05
N LEU A 81 -50.29 -54.52 -59.53
CA LEU A 81 -50.04 -54.26 -58.12
C LEU A 81 -50.98 -55.16 -57.34
N SER A 82 -50.42 -56.16 -56.66
CA SER A 82 -51.27 -57.11 -55.96
C SER A 82 -51.96 -56.35 -54.84
N GLU A 83 -53.23 -56.65 -54.59
CA GLU A 83 -54.00 -56.04 -53.49
C GLU A 83 -53.21 -56.09 -52.16
N ARG A 84 -52.38 -57.13 -51.98
CA ARG A 84 -51.46 -57.26 -50.85
C ARG A 84 -50.32 -56.24 -50.85
N GLU A 85 -49.69 -55.96 -51.99
CA GLU A 85 -48.62 -54.94 -52.09
C GLU A 85 -49.16 -53.54 -51.82
N ILE A 86 -50.37 -53.25 -52.31
CA ILE A 86 -51.09 -52.01 -52.00
C ILE A 86 -51.38 -51.94 -50.50
N GLN A 87 -51.89 -53.01 -49.89
CA GLN A 87 -52.14 -53.07 -48.45
C GLN A 87 -50.86 -52.89 -47.62
N THR A 88 -49.74 -53.50 -48.03
CA THR A 88 -48.45 -53.32 -47.34
C THR A 88 -47.91 -51.90 -47.50
N ALA A 89 -48.05 -51.28 -48.67
CA ALA A 89 -47.64 -49.90 -48.89
C ALA A 89 -48.51 -48.93 -48.07
N ILE A 90 -49.81 -49.20 -47.93
CA ILE A 90 -50.72 -48.45 -47.06
C ILE A 90 -50.31 -48.62 -45.59
N ASP A 91 -50.01 -49.83 -45.15
CA ASP A 91 -49.59 -50.09 -43.76
C ASP A 91 -48.22 -49.46 -43.44
N GLU A 92 -47.27 -49.50 -44.38
CA GLU A 92 -45.98 -48.81 -44.26
C GLU A 92 -46.12 -47.29 -44.27
N LEU A 93 -46.98 -46.75 -45.15
CA LEU A 93 -47.31 -45.34 -45.16
C LEU A 93 -47.98 -44.91 -43.86
N ASN A 94 -48.89 -45.71 -43.31
CA ASN A 94 -49.54 -45.46 -42.03
C ASN A 94 -48.54 -45.53 -40.86
N ARG A 95 -47.61 -46.49 -40.87
CA ARG A 95 -46.51 -46.55 -39.89
C ARG A 95 -45.58 -45.34 -40.00
N SER A 96 -45.22 -44.94 -41.21
CA SER A 96 -44.39 -43.75 -41.47
C SER A 96 -45.10 -42.48 -41.02
N THR A 97 -46.39 -42.33 -41.35
CA THR A 97 -47.22 -41.20 -40.94
C THR A 97 -47.34 -41.14 -39.42
N ALA A 98 -47.56 -42.27 -38.75
CA ALA A 98 -47.59 -42.33 -37.29
C ALA A 98 -46.22 -41.99 -36.66
N ALA A 99 -45.11 -42.40 -37.27
CA ALA A 99 -43.77 -42.05 -36.82
C ALA A 99 -43.49 -40.55 -37.00
N ILE A 100 -43.89 -39.95 -38.11
CA ILE A 100 -43.78 -38.51 -38.38
C ILE A 100 -44.65 -37.71 -37.41
N VAL A 101 -45.88 -38.17 -37.11
CA VAL A 101 -46.74 -37.53 -36.11
C VAL A 101 -46.09 -37.55 -34.73
N LYS A 102 -45.51 -38.68 -34.32
CA LYS A 102 -44.76 -38.75 -33.06
C LYS A 102 -43.55 -37.81 -33.06
N GLN A 103 -42.78 -37.77 -34.15
CA GLN A 103 -41.63 -36.87 -34.26
C GLN A 103 -42.05 -35.40 -34.20
N THR A 104 -43.09 -35.01 -34.92
CA THR A 104 -43.62 -33.63 -34.88
C THR A 104 -44.18 -33.26 -33.52
N GLU A 105 -44.82 -34.19 -32.81
CA GLU A 105 -45.25 -33.98 -31.42
C GLU A 105 -44.05 -33.78 -30.48
N THR A 106 -43.01 -34.62 -30.59
CA THR A 106 -41.79 -34.44 -29.78
C THR A 106 -41.07 -33.12 -30.10
N LEU A 107 -41.02 -32.70 -31.36
CA LEU A 107 -40.45 -31.41 -31.76
C LEU A 107 -41.26 -30.24 -31.22
N LYS A 108 -42.60 -30.32 -31.22
CA LYS A 108 -43.45 -29.31 -30.57
C LYS A 108 -43.18 -29.21 -29.08
N GLN A 109 -43.06 -30.35 -28.38
CA GLN A 109 -42.70 -30.36 -26.97
C GLN A 109 -41.31 -29.77 -26.70
N GLN A 110 -40.33 -30.05 -27.57
CA GLN A 110 -38.99 -29.45 -27.50
C GLN A 110 -39.03 -27.94 -27.77
N GLN A 111 -39.79 -27.50 -28.77
CA GLN A 111 -39.98 -26.09 -29.08
C GLN A 111 -40.62 -25.34 -27.89
N ASP A 112 -41.66 -25.92 -27.27
CA ASP A 112 -42.31 -25.34 -26.10
C ASP A 112 -41.37 -25.28 -24.89
N ALA A 113 -40.54 -26.31 -24.68
CA ALA A 113 -39.53 -26.32 -23.63
C ALA A 113 -38.45 -25.25 -23.86
N LEU A 114 -37.97 -25.09 -25.09
CA LEU A 114 -37.02 -24.03 -25.46
C LEU A 114 -37.65 -22.64 -25.31
N ALA A 115 -38.90 -22.45 -25.74
CA ALA A 115 -39.60 -21.19 -25.58
C ALA A 115 -39.77 -20.82 -24.09
N LYS A 116 -40.04 -21.81 -23.22
CA LYS A 116 -40.06 -21.61 -21.76
C LYS A 116 -38.68 -21.22 -21.22
N LEU A 117 -37.61 -21.91 -21.64
CA LEU A 117 -36.24 -21.59 -21.22
C LEU A 117 -35.79 -20.19 -21.65
N VAL A 118 -36.12 -19.76 -22.86
CA VAL A 118 -35.83 -18.39 -23.34
C VAL A 118 -36.58 -17.37 -22.49
N LYS A 119 -37.86 -17.61 -22.19
CA LYS A 119 -38.65 -16.73 -21.31
C LYS A 119 -38.09 -16.69 -19.87
N THR A 120 -37.64 -17.81 -19.32
CA THR A 120 -37.03 -17.83 -17.98
C THR A 120 -35.68 -17.12 -17.98
N ASN A 121 -34.85 -17.32 -19.02
CA ASN A 121 -33.57 -16.63 -19.13
C ASN A 121 -33.75 -15.11 -19.28
N ALA A 122 -34.72 -14.66 -20.06
CA ALA A 122 -35.04 -13.24 -20.19
C ALA A 122 -35.39 -12.61 -18.83
N LYS A 123 -36.22 -13.30 -18.03
CA LYS A 123 -36.56 -12.85 -16.66
C LYS A 123 -35.35 -12.85 -15.72
N VAL A 124 -34.52 -13.89 -15.77
CA VAL A 124 -33.30 -13.97 -14.94
C VAL A 124 -32.31 -12.87 -15.30
N GLU A 125 -32.17 -12.53 -16.57
CA GLU A 125 -31.31 -11.42 -17.00
C GLU A 125 -31.87 -10.06 -16.60
N GLU A 126 -33.20 -9.86 -16.65
CA GLU A 126 -33.87 -8.67 -16.12
C GLU A 126 -33.62 -8.52 -14.61
N ASP A 127 -33.91 -9.56 -13.83
CA ASP A 127 -33.66 -9.60 -12.38
C ASP A 127 -32.18 -9.34 -12.04
N ARG A 128 -31.27 -9.91 -12.85
CA ARG A 128 -29.82 -9.71 -12.70
C ARG A 128 -29.43 -8.26 -13.00
N SER A 129 -29.99 -7.66 -14.05
CA SER A 129 -29.72 -6.28 -14.42
C SER A 129 -30.18 -5.30 -13.34
N ASP A 130 -31.36 -5.55 -12.74
CA ASP A 130 -31.91 -4.77 -11.63
C ASP A 130 -31.06 -4.88 -10.37
N LEU A 131 -30.62 -6.09 -10.02
CA LEU A 131 -29.71 -6.30 -8.88
C LEU A 131 -28.37 -5.59 -9.07
N VAL A 132 -27.81 -5.63 -10.29
CA VAL A 132 -26.57 -4.92 -10.62
C VAL A 132 -26.77 -3.41 -10.54
N PHE A 133 -27.89 -2.90 -11.04
CA PHE A 133 -28.25 -1.48 -10.96
C PHE A 133 -28.37 -1.01 -9.51
N GLN A 134 -29.14 -1.71 -8.68
CA GLN A 134 -29.31 -1.38 -7.26
C GLN A 134 -27.97 -1.42 -6.50
N ARG A 135 -27.13 -2.43 -6.78
CA ARG A 135 -25.79 -2.53 -6.19
C ARG A 135 -24.89 -1.36 -6.60
N ASN A 136 -24.89 -1.00 -7.89
CA ASN A 136 -24.10 0.12 -8.40
C ASN A 136 -24.59 1.47 -7.84
N GLN A 137 -25.90 1.65 -7.70
CA GLN A 137 -26.49 2.83 -7.08
C GLN A 137 -26.07 2.94 -5.61
N LYS A 138 -26.14 1.85 -4.84
CA LYS A 138 -25.67 1.81 -3.45
C LYS A 138 -24.17 2.14 -3.34
N HIS A 139 -23.33 1.52 -4.17
CA HIS A 139 -21.90 1.84 -4.20
C HIS A 139 -21.63 3.29 -4.57
N SER A 140 -22.42 3.87 -5.49
CA SER A 140 -22.32 5.29 -5.85
C SER A 140 -22.69 6.19 -4.67
N SER A 141 -23.78 5.90 -3.94
CA SER A 141 -24.15 6.67 -2.75
C SER A 141 -23.13 6.52 -1.63
N ASP A 142 -22.58 5.32 -1.41
CA ASP A 142 -21.59 5.08 -0.37
C ASP A 142 -20.26 5.78 -0.70
N ARG A 143 -19.84 5.79 -1.98
CA ARG A 143 -18.69 6.58 -2.44
C ARG A 143 -18.89 8.08 -2.23
N LYS A 144 -20.08 8.61 -2.53
CA LYS A 144 -20.39 10.02 -2.30
C LYS A 144 -20.32 10.37 -0.81
N LYS A 145 -20.92 9.53 0.06
CA LYS A 145 -20.85 9.71 1.52
C LYS A 145 -19.42 9.63 2.05
N MET A 146 -18.62 8.70 1.54
CA MET A 146 -17.21 8.60 1.91
C MET A 146 -16.45 9.85 1.47
N MET A 147 -16.68 10.33 0.24
CA MET A 147 -16.06 11.54 -0.29
C MET A 147 -16.40 12.77 0.55
N THR A 148 -17.67 12.97 0.91
CA THR A 148 -18.06 14.09 1.79
C THR A 148 -17.42 13.97 3.17
N SER A 149 -17.35 12.76 3.76
CA SER A 149 -16.68 12.58 5.04
C SER A 149 -15.17 12.82 4.97
N VAL A 150 -14.52 12.49 3.85
CA VAL A 150 -13.09 12.78 3.63
C VAL A 150 -12.87 14.28 3.49
N GLU A 151 -13.73 14.99 2.76
CA GLU A 151 -13.68 16.45 2.61
C GLU A 151 -13.90 17.18 3.95
N GLU A 152 -14.88 16.73 4.75
CA GLU A 152 -15.12 17.26 6.10
C GLU A 152 -13.91 17.03 7.02
N LEU A 153 -13.33 15.82 7.00
CA LEU A 153 -12.14 15.51 7.79
C LEU A 153 -10.92 16.32 7.31
N SER A 154 -10.73 16.48 6.01
CA SER A 154 -9.61 17.27 5.46
C SER A 154 -9.73 18.74 5.83
N GLN A 155 -10.93 19.33 5.73
CA GLN A 155 -11.17 20.71 6.18
C GLN A 155 -10.93 20.86 7.69
N SER A 156 -11.38 19.88 8.49
CA SER A 156 -11.15 19.91 9.94
C SER A 156 -9.66 19.81 10.30
N LEU A 157 -8.89 19.03 9.55
CA LEU A 157 -7.46 18.85 9.74
C LEU A 157 -6.68 20.08 9.27
N GLU A 158 -7.09 20.71 8.17
CA GLU A 158 -6.54 22.00 7.71
C GLU A 158 -6.76 23.12 8.75
N TYR A 159 -7.98 23.21 9.29
CA TYR A 159 -8.28 24.17 10.36
C TYR A 159 -7.39 23.92 11.59
N LYS A 160 -7.31 22.67 12.07
CA LYS A 160 -6.45 22.31 13.21
C LYS A 160 -4.98 22.57 12.94
N ALA A 161 -4.49 22.31 11.73
CA ALA A 161 -3.12 22.59 11.34
C ALA A 161 -2.83 24.10 11.37
N SER A 162 -3.75 24.92 10.86
CA SER A 162 -3.62 26.38 10.91
C SER A 162 -3.67 26.93 12.34
N ASP A 163 -4.53 26.37 13.19
CA ASP A 163 -4.67 26.76 14.60
C ASP A 163 -3.41 26.42 15.42
N ILE A 164 -2.88 25.20 15.26
CA ILE A 164 -1.61 24.79 15.90
C ILE A 164 -0.44 25.66 15.42
N GLU A 165 -0.37 26.00 14.13
CA GLU A 165 0.66 26.90 13.61
C GLU A 165 0.55 28.31 14.20
N GLN A 166 -0.67 28.85 14.31
CA GLN A 166 -0.90 30.15 14.91
C GLN A 166 -0.58 30.15 16.41
N GLN A 167 -1.00 29.12 17.14
CA GLN A 167 -0.71 28.95 18.56
C GLN A 167 0.81 28.83 18.81
N SER A 168 1.53 28.12 17.95
CA SER A 168 2.99 28.01 17.98
C SER A 168 3.67 29.38 17.83
N LYS A 169 3.24 30.20 16.86
CA LYS A 169 3.77 31.57 16.66
C LYS A 169 3.49 32.48 17.86
N VAL A 170 2.27 32.46 18.38
CA VAL A 170 1.89 33.27 19.56
C VAL A 170 2.69 32.84 20.79
N SER A 171 2.84 31.54 21.01
CA SER A 171 3.61 31.00 22.14
C SER A 171 5.11 31.34 22.02
N GLY A 172 5.68 31.31 20.81
CA GLY A 172 7.05 31.71 20.54
C GLY A 172 7.31 33.19 20.88
N ASN A 173 6.43 34.10 20.46
CA ASN A 173 6.54 35.52 20.80
C ASN A 173 6.38 35.76 22.31
N GLY A 174 5.43 35.05 22.95
CA GLY A 174 5.24 35.12 24.40
C GLY A 174 6.48 34.65 25.16
N LEU A 175 7.13 33.56 24.72
CA LEU A 175 8.38 33.08 25.30
C LEU A 175 9.49 34.12 25.18
N GLN A 176 9.68 34.71 24.00
CA GLN A 176 10.68 35.76 23.77
C GLN A 176 10.47 36.94 24.73
N GLN A 177 9.24 37.44 24.85
CA GLN A 177 8.94 38.54 25.77
C GLN A 177 9.25 38.17 27.23
N THR A 178 8.92 36.94 27.66
CA THR A 178 9.25 36.50 29.03
C THR A 178 10.76 36.36 29.23
N LEU A 179 11.49 35.83 28.24
CA LEU A 179 12.94 35.67 28.30
C LEU A 179 13.63 37.04 28.38
N ASP A 180 13.24 37.99 27.54
CA ASP A 180 13.77 39.36 27.55
C ASP A 180 13.54 40.04 28.89
N SER A 181 12.33 39.91 29.46
CA SER A 181 12.01 40.50 30.77
C SER A 181 12.85 39.94 31.91
N LEU A 182 13.20 38.65 31.80
CA LEU A 182 13.87 37.89 32.83
C LEU A 182 15.39 38.09 32.76
N LEU A 183 15.98 38.05 31.56
CA LEU A 183 17.37 38.45 31.33
C LEU A 183 17.61 39.91 31.74
N HIS A 184 16.65 40.80 31.47
CA HIS A 184 16.75 42.19 31.92
C HIS A 184 16.70 42.33 33.46
N SER A 185 16.05 41.39 34.17
CA SER A 185 16.09 41.37 35.64
C SER A 185 17.42 40.86 36.17
N ASP A 186 18.03 39.87 35.51
CA ASP A 186 19.36 39.36 35.82
C ASP A 186 20.45 40.42 35.56
N ASP A 187 20.34 41.18 34.46
CA ASP A 187 21.24 42.30 34.17
C ASP A 187 21.20 43.37 35.27
N LYS A 188 20.01 43.69 35.81
CA LYS A 188 19.88 44.61 36.95
C LYS A 188 20.57 44.09 38.19
N LEU A 189 20.46 42.79 38.45
CA LEU A 189 21.16 42.14 39.55
C LEU A 189 22.68 42.27 39.36
N LEU A 190 23.20 41.91 38.17
CA LEU A 190 24.62 42.03 37.85
C LEU A 190 25.15 43.46 37.97
N LEU A 191 24.38 44.46 37.55
CA LEU A 191 24.72 45.87 37.76
C LEU A 191 24.81 46.23 39.24
N SER A 192 23.90 45.70 40.08
CA SER A 192 23.94 45.90 41.53
C SER A 192 25.16 45.23 42.19
N LEU A 193 25.52 44.02 41.74
CA LEU A 193 26.74 43.33 42.20
C LEU A 193 28.00 44.08 41.81
N ARG A 194 28.06 44.61 40.58
CA ARG A 194 29.18 45.45 40.15
C ARG A 194 29.32 46.69 41.02
N LYS A 195 28.20 47.35 41.35
CA LYS A 195 28.20 48.51 42.26
C LYS A 195 28.72 48.13 43.64
N LEU A 196 28.26 47.00 44.19
CA LEU A 196 28.73 46.48 45.48
C LEU A 196 30.23 46.14 45.45
N GLY A 197 30.72 45.54 44.36
CA GLY A 197 32.14 45.25 44.18
C GLY A 197 33.00 46.51 44.16
N LEU A 198 32.56 47.58 43.48
CA LEU A 198 33.23 48.88 43.51
C LEU A 198 33.23 49.53 44.89
N GLU A 199 32.15 49.35 45.67
CA GLU A 199 32.05 49.83 47.06
C GLU A 199 32.95 49.02 48.03
N LEU A 200 33.36 47.81 47.65
CA LEU A 200 34.24 46.92 48.44
C LEU A 200 35.74 47.13 48.16
N GLU A 201 36.10 47.47 46.93
CA GLU A 201 37.50 47.60 46.47
C GLU A 201 38.20 48.85 47.01
N THR A 202 37.44 49.83 47.50
CA THR A 202 38.00 50.99 48.21
C THR A 202 38.37 50.60 49.64
N GLU A 203 39.54 49.97 49.84
CA GLU A 203 40.25 50.09 51.12
C GLU A 203 40.50 51.59 51.35
N ASP A 204 40.00 52.18 52.44
CA ASP A 204 40.17 53.61 52.72
C ASP A 204 41.66 53.98 52.73
N PRO A 205 42.20 54.67 51.69
CA PRO A 205 43.59 55.09 51.67
C PRO A 205 43.87 56.10 52.81
N GLU A 206 42.80 56.77 53.26
CA GLU A 206 42.79 57.64 54.42
C GLU A 206 43.20 56.90 55.69
N ASP A 207 42.79 55.64 55.90
CA ASP A 207 43.12 54.89 57.11
C ASP A 207 44.62 54.56 57.22
N ARG A 208 45.30 54.34 56.08
CA ARG A 208 46.76 54.15 56.06
C ARG A 208 47.50 55.47 56.33
N GLU A 209 47.08 56.55 55.68
CA GLU A 209 47.66 57.88 55.87
C GLU A 209 47.45 58.40 57.31
N ASN A 210 46.28 58.12 57.90
CA ASN A 210 45.94 58.46 59.27
C ASN A 210 46.85 57.76 60.30
N VAL A 211 47.31 56.53 60.04
CA VAL A 211 48.26 55.84 60.92
C VAL A 211 49.64 56.49 60.89
N GLU A 212 50.11 56.86 59.71
CA GLU A 212 51.41 57.52 59.55
C GLU A 212 51.40 58.90 60.21
N ASN A 213 50.34 59.68 59.97
CA ASN A 213 50.13 60.97 60.61
C ASN A 213 50.05 60.84 62.15
N LEU A 214 49.36 59.81 62.67
CA LEU A 214 49.25 59.59 64.10
C LEU A 214 50.59 59.23 64.74
N ARG A 215 51.40 58.40 64.07
CA ARG A 215 52.78 58.09 64.51
C ARG A 215 53.64 59.34 64.53
N GLU A 216 53.55 60.19 63.50
CA GLU A 216 54.29 61.45 63.44
C GLU A 216 53.91 62.40 64.58
N ILE A 217 52.60 62.56 64.84
CA ILE A 217 52.09 63.39 65.93
C ILE A 217 52.54 62.85 67.30
N CYS A 218 52.51 61.53 67.51
CA CYS A 218 52.98 60.90 68.75
C CYS A 218 54.49 61.13 68.94
N MET A 219 55.31 60.98 67.90
CA MET A 219 56.75 61.29 67.99
C MET A 219 56.99 62.75 68.35
N ARG A 220 56.21 63.68 67.76
CA ARG A 220 56.30 65.11 68.07
C ARG A 220 55.88 65.41 69.51
N LEU A 221 54.85 64.73 70.02
CA LEU A 221 54.40 64.85 71.40
C LEU A 221 55.45 64.33 72.39
N ILE A 222 56.09 63.19 72.10
CA ILE A 222 57.21 62.66 72.90
C ILE A 222 58.35 63.69 72.97
N LYS A 223 58.73 64.26 71.82
CA LYS A 223 59.77 65.29 71.78
C LYS A 223 59.42 66.49 72.66
N TYR A 224 58.22 67.06 72.51
CA TYR A 224 57.81 68.23 73.28
C TYR A 224 57.62 67.94 74.77
N THR A 225 57.14 66.75 75.15
CA THR A 225 57.01 66.37 76.56
C THR A 225 58.37 66.22 77.22
N VAL A 226 59.34 65.57 76.56
CA VAL A 226 60.72 65.47 77.04
C VAL A 226 61.35 66.85 77.18
N GLU A 227 61.25 67.71 76.17
CA GLU A 227 61.76 69.09 76.22
C GLU A 227 61.10 69.92 77.34
N THR A 228 59.78 69.78 77.53
CA THR A 228 59.03 70.49 78.58
C THR A 228 59.41 70.00 79.98
N VAL A 229 59.56 68.69 80.17
CA VAL A 229 59.97 68.15 81.47
C VAL A 229 61.41 68.55 81.79
N ARG A 230 62.32 68.50 80.80
CA ARG A 230 63.71 68.94 80.97
C ARG A 230 63.80 70.41 81.35
N THR A 231 63.14 71.29 80.59
CA THR A 231 63.13 72.73 80.89
C THR A 231 62.48 73.06 82.23
N LYS A 232 61.43 72.32 82.65
CA LYS A 232 60.84 72.48 84.00
C LYS A 232 61.80 72.03 85.11
N LEU A 233 62.53 70.95 84.89
CA LEU A 233 63.51 70.41 85.83
C LEU A 233 64.71 71.36 85.96
N ASP A 234 65.25 71.84 84.84
CA ASP A 234 66.31 72.87 84.81
C ASP A 234 65.87 74.13 85.55
N ARG A 235 64.63 74.59 85.32
CA ARG A 235 64.06 75.75 86.02
C ARG A 235 63.97 75.51 87.53
N LEU A 236 63.45 74.35 87.95
CA LEU A 236 63.31 74.01 89.37
C LEU A 236 64.67 73.84 90.06
N TYR A 237 65.66 73.27 89.37
CA TYR A 237 67.02 73.15 89.88
C TYR A 237 67.67 74.52 90.10
N LEU A 238 67.56 75.44 89.13
CA LEU A 238 68.06 76.81 89.27
C LEU A 238 67.27 77.62 90.33
N GLU A 239 65.96 77.39 90.46
CA GLU A 239 65.12 78.00 91.51
C GLU A 239 65.50 77.48 92.90
N ALA A 240 65.81 76.19 93.04
CA ALA A 240 66.28 75.58 94.28
C ALA A 240 67.68 76.08 94.66
N LEU A 241 68.62 76.18 93.70
CA LEU A 241 69.94 76.76 93.93
C LEU A 241 69.88 78.24 94.33
N SER A 242 69.04 79.04 93.67
CA SER A 242 68.87 80.46 94.02
C SER A 242 68.20 80.64 95.39
N SER A 243 67.22 79.80 95.73
CA SER A 243 66.59 79.77 97.06
C SER A 243 67.55 79.34 98.17
N ALA A 244 68.39 78.33 97.92
CA ALA A 244 69.44 77.89 98.85
C ALA A 244 70.50 78.98 99.08
N HIS A 245 70.85 79.73 98.03
CA HIS A 245 71.78 80.87 98.12
C HIS A 245 71.20 82.06 98.89
N HIS A 246 69.89 82.33 98.78
CA HIS A 246 69.22 83.42 99.50
C HIS A 246 69.02 83.11 101.01
N ASN A 247 68.90 81.83 101.37
CA ASN A 247 68.58 81.41 102.74
C ASN A 247 69.80 81.16 103.66
N GLY A 248 71.03 81.46 103.21
CA GLY A 248 72.21 81.58 104.08
C GLY A 248 72.63 80.33 104.87
N VAL A 249 72.33 79.11 104.40
CA VAL A 249 72.75 77.87 105.08
C VAL A 249 74.19 77.52 104.71
N THR A 250 75.09 77.67 105.68
CA THR A 250 76.52 77.32 105.59
C THR A 250 76.81 76.09 106.45
N SER A 251 76.69 74.88 105.85
CA SER A 251 77.44 73.67 106.25
C SER A 251 77.11 72.55 105.25
N HIS A 252 78.09 72.11 104.44
CA HIS A 252 78.00 71.02 103.44
C HIS A 252 77.09 71.19 102.18
N PRO A 253 77.15 72.29 101.43
CA PRO A 253 76.40 72.41 100.17
C PRO A 253 77.02 71.63 98.99
N SER A 254 78.25 71.10 99.09
CA SER A 254 78.92 70.52 97.92
C SER A 254 78.60 69.05 97.66
N ASP A 255 78.28 68.26 98.69
CA ASP A 255 78.01 66.82 98.50
C ASP A 255 76.54 66.64 98.13
N ASP A 256 75.62 67.29 98.86
CA ASP A 256 74.18 67.25 98.58
C ASP A 256 73.80 67.83 97.20
N VAL A 257 74.55 68.83 96.70
CA VAL A 257 74.35 69.36 95.34
C VAL A 257 74.87 68.40 94.28
N LYS A 258 75.96 67.67 94.56
CA LYS A 258 76.48 66.65 93.63
C LYS A 258 75.59 65.42 93.58
N THR A 259 75.10 64.94 94.72
CA THR A 259 74.13 63.84 94.76
C THR A 259 72.83 64.24 94.05
N SER A 260 72.33 65.46 94.28
CA SER A 260 71.18 65.99 93.55
C SER A 260 71.45 66.09 92.05
N GLN A 261 72.65 66.51 91.64
CA GLN A 261 73.03 66.57 90.23
C GLN A 261 73.09 65.17 89.57
N GLU A 262 73.68 64.19 90.25
CA GLU A 262 73.73 62.80 89.77
C GLU A 262 72.33 62.20 89.65
N GLU A 263 71.44 62.47 90.61
CA GLU A 263 70.03 62.09 90.55
C GLU A 263 69.28 62.76 89.39
N LEU A 264 69.56 64.04 89.11
CA LEU A 264 68.99 64.75 87.96
C LEU A 264 69.50 64.19 86.62
N GLU A 265 70.79 63.86 86.53
CA GLU A 265 71.39 63.23 85.35
C GLU A 265 70.79 61.84 85.12
N SER A 266 70.57 61.05 86.17
CA SER A 266 69.83 59.78 86.11
C SER A 266 68.41 60.02 85.60
N LEU A 267 67.68 60.99 86.16
CA LEU A 267 66.33 61.32 85.75
C LEU A 267 66.27 61.78 84.28
N TYR A 268 67.28 62.47 83.76
CA TYR A 268 67.36 62.84 82.34
C TYR A 268 67.45 61.67 81.38
N THR A 269 68.05 60.56 81.80
CA THR A 269 68.09 59.32 81.01
C THR A 269 66.75 58.59 81.03
N GLU A 270 66.00 58.70 82.12
CA GLU A 270 64.70 58.02 82.30
C GLU A 270 63.51 58.78 81.68
N ILE A 271 63.60 60.11 81.55
CA ILE A 271 62.51 60.95 81.01
C ILE A 271 62.08 60.52 79.60
N LEU A 272 63.01 60.18 78.71
CA LEU A 272 62.68 59.79 77.33
C LEU A 272 61.94 58.44 77.26
N PRO A 273 62.46 57.33 77.85
CA PRO A 273 61.73 56.07 77.92
C PRO A 273 60.35 56.19 78.55
N VAL A 274 60.22 56.96 79.65
CA VAL A 274 58.93 57.15 80.34
C VAL A 274 57.95 57.96 79.48
N ALA A 275 58.41 59.04 78.84
CA ALA A 275 57.59 59.84 77.92
C ALA A 275 57.12 59.00 76.72
N GLN A 276 58.02 58.22 76.12
CA GLN A 276 57.67 57.29 75.04
C GLN A 276 56.60 56.30 75.48
N MET A 277 56.82 55.61 76.60
CA MET A 277 55.88 54.60 77.10
C MET A 277 54.51 55.22 77.45
N SER A 278 54.51 56.43 78.02
CA SER A 278 53.28 57.15 78.36
C SER A 278 52.46 57.56 77.13
N VAL A 279 53.11 58.08 76.08
CA VAL A 279 52.43 58.51 74.85
C VAL A 279 51.95 57.30 74.05
N GLU A 280 52.77 56.25 73.98
CA GLU A 280 52.39 55.00 73.32
C GLU A 280 51.16 54.37 73.99
N GLN A 281 51.15 54.30 75.33
CA GLN A 281 50.04 53.70 76.08
C GLN A 281 48.76 54.54 76.08
N GLN A 282 48.87 55.87 76.15
CA GLN A 282 47.70 56.76 76.22
C GLN A 282 47.08 57.06 74.85
N TYR A 283 47.87 57.13 73.78
CA TYR A 283 47.42 57.65 72.49
C TYR A 283 47.62 56.68 71.33
N LEU A 284 48.80 56.05 71.21
CA LEU A 284 49.11 55.18 70.07
C LEU A 284 48.36 53.85 70.11
N GLU A 285 48.45 53.12 71.22
CA GLU A 285 47.79 51.82 71.35
C GLU A 285 46.26 51.88 71.25
N PRO A 286 45.55 52.82 71.91
CA PRO A 286 44.11 52.91 71.79
C PRO A 286 43.66 53.26 70.37
N ALA A 287 44.41 54.11 69.67
CA ALA A 287 44.13 54.45 68.28
C ALA A 287 44.36 53.27 67.34
N LEU A 288 45.44 52.51 67.51
CA LEU A 288 45.69 51.29 66.74
C LEU A 288 44.64 50.21 67.02
N LYS A 289 44.21 50.05 68.28
CA LYS A 289 43.11 49.13 68.65
C LYS A 289 41.79 49.57 68.00
N SER A 290 41.45 50.86 68.06
CA SER A 290 40.29 51.42 67.37
C SER A 290 40.33 51.18 65.87
N LEU A 291 41.47 51.44 65.22
CA LEU A 291 41.66 51.19 63.80
C LEU A 291 41.55 49.70 63.45
N SER A 292 42.17 48.81 64.24
CA SER A 292 42.06 47.36 64.03
C SER A 292 40.61 46.88 64.16
N SER A 293 39.82 47.49 65.05
CA SER A 293 38.39 47.17 65.20
C SER A 293 37.57 47.66 63.99
N LYS A 294 37.90 48.84 63.44
CA LYS A 294 37.29 49.34 62.20
C LYS A 294 37.67 48.46 61.00
N ASN A 295 38.94 48.06 60.89
CA ASN A 295 39.41 47.14 59.86
C ASN A 295 38.78 45.75 59.99
N GLY A 296 38.52 45.28 61.21
CA GLY A 296 37.74 44.07 61.45
C GLY A 296 36.30 44.20 60.98
N GLN A 297 35.67 45.36 61.14
CA GLN A 297 34.33 45.64 60.64
C GLN A 297 34.27 45.78 59.11
N SER A 298 35.26 46.40 58.47
CA SER A 298 35.34 46.46 57.01
C SER A 298 35.56 45.07 56.41
N LEU A 299 36.41 44.25 57.01
CA LEU A 299 36.62 42.85 56.62
C LEU A 299 35.34 42.01 56.81
N HIS A 300 34.58 42.23 57.88
CA HIS A 300 33.30 41.54 58.06
C HIS A 300 32.26 41.97 57.02
N ARG A 301 32.21 43.27 56.68
CA ARG A 301 31.35 43.79 55.60
C ARG A 301 31.76 43.22 54.23
N SER A 302 33.06 43.15 53.94
CA SER A 302 33.53 42.59 52.67
C SER A 302 33.27 41.09 52.60
N ALA A 303 33.47 40.33 53.68
CA ALA A 303 33.12 38.92 53.76
C ALA A 303 31.62 38.69 53.55
N ALA A 304 30.76 39.48 54.21
CA ALA A 304 29.30 39.39 54.03
C ALA A 304 28.87 39.74 52.60
N ALA A 305 29.50 40.74 51.98
CA ALA A 305 29.23 41.11 50.61
C ALA A 305 29.74 40.07 49.60
N ILE A 306 30.88 39.41 49.85
CA ILE A 306 31.34 38.27 49.03
C ILE A 306 30.36 37.11 49.11
N VAL A 307 29.89 36.75 50.30
CA VAL A 307 28.86 35.70 50.46
C VAL A 307 27.58 36.08 49.70
N TYR A 308 27.14 37.33 49.80
CA TYR A 308 25.99 37.80 49.03
C TYR A 308 26.22 37.74 47.51
N ILE A 309 27.41 38.10 47.02
CA ILE A 309 27.78 37.99 45.61
C ILE A 309 27.75 36.52 45.17
N ASP A 310 28.30 35.62 45.97
CA ASP A 310 28.33 34.17 45.73
C ASP A 310 26.91 33.60 45.63
N GLU A 311 26.05 33.88 46.62
CA GLU A 311 24.63 33.49 46.62
C GLU A 311 23.87 34.05 45.40
N CYS A 312 24.17 35.28 45.00
CA CYS A 312 23.56 35.87 43.81
C CYS A 312 24.04 35.21 42.51
N LEU A 313 25.32 34.84 42.43
CA LEU A 313 25.86 34.14 41.27
C LEU A 313 25.30 32.71 41.18
N ASP A 314 25.19 32.01 42.30
CA ASP A 314 24.52 30.71 42.38
C ASP A 314 23.05 30.80 41.94
N TYR A 315 22.33 31.83 42.39
CA TYR A 315 20.97 32.11 41.93
C TYR A 315 20.91 32.30 40.41
N LEU A 316 21.82 33.11 39.84
CA LEU A 316 21.87 33.34 38.39
C LEU A 316 22.19 32.06 37.61
N LEU A 317 23.09 31.21 38.12
CA LEU A 317 23.43 29.93 37.50
C LEU A 317 22.23 28.97 37.49
N ASP A 318 21.61 28.72 38.65
CA ASP A 318 20.41 27.86 38.77
C ASP A 318 19.26 28.41 37.92
N HIS A 319 19.12 29.73 37.86
CA HIS A 319 18.12 30.38 37.02
C HIS A 319 18.37 30.16 35.53
N ILE A 320 19.60 30.36 35.04
CA ILE A 320 19.97 30.11 33.64
C ILE A 320 19.81 28.63 33.27
N GLU A 321 20.17 27.70 34.16
CA GLU A 321 19.99 26.26 33.95
C GLU A 321 18.50 25.87 33.84
N ARG A 322 17.63 26.45 34.67
CA ARG A 322 16.19 26.24 34.57
C ARG A 322 15.61 26.85 33.30
N LEU A 323 16.10 28.02 32.89
CA LEU A 323 15.67 28.67 31.66
C LEU A 323 16.11 27.89 30.43
N SER A 324 17.35 27.41 30.39
CA SER A 324 17.85 26.59 29.27
C SER A 324 17.03 25.31 29.14
N ALA A 325 16.80 24.57 30.24
CA ALA A 325 15.96 23.37 30.23
C ALA A 325 14.54 23.64 29.71
N ARG A 326 13.95 24.78 30.08
CA ARG A 326 12.61 25.18 29.60
C ARG A 326 12.62 25.58 28.13
N ILE A 327 13.67 26.25 27.66
CA ILE A 327 13.86 26.60 26.24
C ILE A 327 14.05 25.34 25.40
N GLU A 328 14.86 24.38 25.85
CA GLU A 328 15.05 23.09 25.20
C GLU A 328 13.73 22.31 25.10
N ALA A 329 12.96 22.25 26.20
CA ALA A 329 11.64 21.63 26.20
C ALA A 329 10.70 22.32 25.20
N PHE A 330 10.68 23.66 25.18
CA PHE A 330 9.89 24.42 24.22
C PHE A 330 10.34 24.17 22.77
N GLN A 331 11.66 24.12 22.52
CA GLN A 331 12.21 23.84 21.20
C GLN A 331 11.85 22.42 20.73
N SER A 332 11.92 21.43 21.62
CA SER A 332 11.52 20.06 21.31
C SER A 332 10.03 19.96 20.96
N HIS A 333 9.18 20.70 21.68
CA HIS A 333 7.75 20.81 21.37
C HIS A 333 7.53 21.52 20.03
N GLN A 334 8.29 22.59 19.76
CA GLN A 334 8.24 23.30 18.49
C GLN A 334 8.63 22.38 17.33
N THR A 335 9.70 21.58 17.44
CA THR A 335 10.09 20.62 16.40
C THR A 335 9.04 19.53 16.20
N ALA A 336 8.48 18.98 17.29
CA ALA A 336 7.43 17.96 17.19
C ALA A 336 6.16 18.52 16.53
N THR A 337 5.74 19.74 16.89
CA THR A 337 4.60 20.41 16.25
C THR A 337 4.85 20.71 14.78
N THR A 338 6.05 21.15 14.38
CA THR A 338 6.39 21.36 12.97
C THR A 338 6.38 20.06 12.17
N ASP A 339 6.85 18.95 12.76
CA ASP A 339 6.84 17.64 12.12
C ASP A 339 5.41 17.09 11.97
N LEU A 340 4.57 17.28 12.99
CA LEU A 340 3.14 16.96 12.92
C LEU A 340 2.42 17.81 11.85
N LEU A 341 2.76 19.09 11.73
CA LEU A 341 2.23 19.95 10.68
C LEU A 341 2.71 19.53 9.28
N ALA A 342 3.98 19.13 9.15
CA ALA A 342 4.53 18.65 7.88
C ALA A 342 3.86 17.35 7.43
N THR A 343 3.68 16.39 8.35
CA THR A 343 2.97 15.14 8.09
C THR A 343 1.49 15.37 7.78
N ALA A 344 0.81 16.22 8.56
CA ALA A 344 -0.58 16.62 8.28
C ALA A 344 -0.75 17.24 6.89
N ARG A 345 0.18 18.12 6.47
CA ARG A 345 0.19 18.71 5.13
C ARG A 345 0.50 17.71 4.03
N ALA A 346 1.41 16.76 4.28
CA ALA A 346 1.71 15.69 3.33
C ALA A 346 0.49 14.78 3.11
N GLU A 347 -0.25 14.44 4.17
CA GLU A 347 -1.51 13.68 4.08
C GLU A 347 -2.62 14.45 3.37
N LEU A 348 -2.73 15.77 3.58
CA LEU A 348 -3.65 16.63 2.81
C LEU A 348 -3.29 16.72 1.32
N ALA A 349 -1.99 16.76 1.00
CA ALA A 349 -1.48 16.85 -0.37
C ALA A 349 -1.55 15.50 -1.11
N ALA A 350 -1.53 14.39 -0.37
CA ALA A 350 -1.70 13.05 -0.92
C ALA A 350 -3.14 12.89 -1.43
N GLN A 351 -3.35 13.13 -2.73
CA GLN A 351 -4.63 12.81 -3.35
C GLN A 351 -4.90 11.31 -3.14
N ALA A 352 -6.00 11.00 -2.42
CA ALA A 352 -6.50 9.66 -2.28
C ALA A 352 -6.61 9.04 -3.69
N SER A 353 -5.76 8.05 -3.97
CA SER A 353 -5.71 7.32 -5.23
C SER A 353 -7.13 6.96 -5.64
N THR A 354 -7.68 7.73 -6.58
CA THR A 354 -8.96 7.38 -7.17
C THR A 354 -8.72 6.05 -7.88
N PRO A 355 -9.48 4.99 -7.56
CA PRO A 355 -9.31 3.73 -8.25
C PRO A 355 -9.56 4.00 -9.73
N LYS A 356 -8.49 3.99 -10.54
CA LYS A 356 -8.54 4.08 -12.00
C LYS A 356 -9.72 3.22 -12.44
N LYS A 357 -10.69 3.83 -13.14
CA LYS A 357 -11.83 3.13 -13.75
C LYS A 357 -11.30 1.87 -14.42
N LYS A 358 -11.45 0.72 -13.76
CA LYS A 358 -11.22 -0.56 -14.41
C LYS A 358 -12.23 -0.65 -15.53
N THR A 359 -11.70 -0.78 -16.73
CA THR A 359 -12.39 -1.05 -17.97
C THR A 359 -13.46 -2.10 -17.74
N THR A 360 -14.67 -1.81 -18.18
CA THR A 360 -15.81 -2.72 -18.24
C THR A 360 -15.47 -3.94 -19.10
N ALA A 361 -14.97 -5.02 -18.50
CA ALA A 361 -15.10 -6.40 -18.95
C ALA A 361 -14.45 -7.32 -17.91
N GLN A 362 -15.10 -8.44 -17.59
CA GLN A 362 -14.58 -9.59 -16.83
C GLN A 362 -14.73 -9.61 -15.29
N ASP A 363 -15.82 -9.08 -14.73
CA ASP A 363 -16.29 -9.52 -13.40
C ASP A 363 -17.63 -10.25 -13.53
N LEU A 364 -17.62 -11.42 -14.18
CA LEU A 364 -18.68 -12.43 -14.08
C LEU A 364 -18.10 -13.80 -13.72
N VAL A 365 -17.31 -13.89 -12.65
CA VAL A 365 -17.12 -15.16 -11.94
C VAL A 365 -17.10 -14.86 -10.44
N SER A 366 -18.29 -14.82 -9.83
CA SER A 366 -18.38 -15.06 -8.39
C SER A 366 -17.92 -16.50 -8.13
N PRO A 367 -17.10 -16.75 -7.09
CA PRO A 367 -16.78 -18.11 -6.69
C PRO A 367 -18.05 -18.72 -6.13
N VAL A 368 -18.70 -19.58 -6.91
CA VAL A 368 -19.76 -20.47 -6.44
C VAL A 368 -19.12 -21.35 -5.36
N ARG A 369 -19.34 -20.96 -4.11
CA ARG A 369 -19.04 -21.75 -2.93
C ARG A 369 -19.86 -23.04 -3.08
N ARG A 370 -19.20 -24.14 -3.47
CA ARG A 370 -19.81 -25.47 -3.48
C ARG A 370 -20.35 -25.74 -2.08
N ARG A 371 -21.67 -25.69 -1.95
CA ARG A 371 -22.39 -26.10 -0.75
C ARG A 371 -22.36 -27.63 -0.76
N ASN A 372 -21.37 -28.22 -0.10
CA ASN A 372 -21.37 -29.65 0.17
C ASN A 372 -22.56 -29.96 1.07
N THR A 373 -23.56 -30.63 0.52
CA THR A 373 -24.62 -31.31 1.25
C THR A 373 -24.07 -32.63 1.77
N GLY A 374 -23.57 -32.63 2.99
CA GLY A 374 -23.28 -33.83 3.77
C GLY A 374 -23.96 -33.71 5.14
N PRO A 375 -24.73 -34.72 5.58
CA PRO A 375 -25.41 -34.67 6.88
C PRO A 375 -24.45 -35.05 8.00
N GLY A 376 -24.41 -34.26 9.06
CA GLY A 376 -23.84 -34.67 10.35
C GLY A 376 -22.54 -34.00 10.76
N SER A 377 -22.62 -32.81 11.34
CA SER A 377 -22.05 -32.57 12.68
C SER A 377 -22.44 -31.22 13.27
N PRO A 378 -22.52 -31.12 14.60
CA PRO A 378 -23.40 -30.18 15.29
C PRO A 378 -22.76 -28.81 15.49
N SER A 379 -23.63 -27.80 15.34
CA SER A 379 -23.45 -26.42 15.79
C SER A 379 -23.00 -26.41 17.25
N ARG A 380 -21.80 -25.89 17.49
CA ARG A 380 -21.32 -25.57 18.84
C ARG A 380 -22.00 -24.27 19.27
N ASN A 381 -23.10 -24.43 19.98
CA ASN A 381 -23.69 -23.39 20.82
C ASN A 381 -22.61 -22.81 21.74
N ARG A 382 -22.30 -21.52 21.58
CA ARG A 382 -21.84 -20.71 22.70
C ARG A 382 -22.89 -19.66 22.99
N SER A 383 -23.52 -19.89 24.13
CA SER A 383 -24.45 -19.10 24.90
C SER A 383 -24.15 -17.60 24.93
N ASN A 384 -25.18 -16.83 24.60
CA ASN A 384 -25.79 -15.81 25.45
C ASN A 384 -24.94 -15.29 26.62
N THR A 385 -24.44 -14.06 26.47
CA THR A 385 -24.45 -13.06 27.55
C THR A 385 -25.18 -11.82 27.05
N ALA A 386 -26.47 -11.80 27.41
CA ALA A 386 -27.30 -10.68 27.78
C ALA A 386 -27.17 -9.33 27.03
N HIS A 387 -28.30 -8.95 26.45
CA HIS A 387 -28.78 -7.57 26.38
C HIS A 387 -28.36 -6.70 27.57
N ARG A 388 -27.56 -5.67 27.31
CA ARG A 388 -27.72 -4.36 27.95
C ARG A 388 -27.86 -3.29 26.89
N ARG A 389 -29.11 -3.09 26.45
CA ARG A 389 -29.60 -1.75 26.14
C ARG A 389 -29.56 -0.97 27.45
N ARG A 390 -28.63 -0.04 27.63
CA ARG A 390 -28.77 1.10 28.53
C ARG A 390 -27.99 2.28 27.97
N SER A 391 -28.75 3.19 27.40
CA SER A 391 -28.46 4.62 27.38
C SER A 391 -28.21 5.09 28.81
N SER A 392 -26.97 5.41 29.15
CA SER A 392 -26.61 6.34 30.22
C SER A 392 -25.14 6.68 30.07
N GLY A 393 -24.84 7.94 29.77
CA GLY A 393 -23.49 8.48 29.82
C GLY A 393 -22.94 8.34 31.23
N LEU A 394 -21.85 7.60 31.34
CA LEU A 394 -20.86 7.71 32.40
C LEU A 394 -19.53 7.63 31.66
N ASP A 395 -18.67 8.62 31.90
CA ASP A 395 -17.32 8.72 31.35
C ASP A 395 -16.52 7.45 31.68
N GLU A 396 -16.55 6.46 30.78
CA GLU A 396 -15.64 5.31 30.81
C GLU A 396 -14.29 5.83 30.26
N PRO A 397 -13.18 5.67 30.99
CA PRO A 397 -11.92 6.28 30.62
C PRO A 397 -11.53 5.86 29.20
N PRO A 398 -11.04 6.80 28.36
CA PRO A 398 -10.82 6.57 26.93
C PRO A 398 -9.85 5.40 26.66
N LEU A 399 -8.99 5.09 27.62
CA LEU A 399 -8.06 3.97 27.57
C LEU A 399 -8.78 2.60 27.56
N GLU A 400 -9.83 2.43 28.36
CA GLU A 400 -10.57 1.16 28.48
C GLU A 400 -11.44 0.89 27.25
N THR A 401 -12.01 1.94 26.66
CA THR A 401 -12.71 1.86 25.37
C THR A 401 -11.76 1.53 24.23
N LEU A 402 -10.55 2.08 24.22
CA LEU A 402 -9.49 1.69 23.27
C LEU A 402 -9.07 0.22 23.44
N PHE A 403 -8.89 -0.27 24.67
CA PHE A 403 -8.55 -1.68 24.87
C PHE A 403 -9.68 -2.63 24.47
N ARG A 404 -10.94 -2.25 24.70
CA ARG A 404 -12.10 -3.04 24.26
C ARG A 404 -12.23 -3.06 22.74
N THR A 405 -12.05 -1.92 22.06
CA THR A 405 -12.06 -1.87 20.59
C THR A 405 -10.90 -2.65 19.97
N LEU A 406 -9.74 -2.65 20.63
CA LEU A 406 -8.59 -3.43 20.22
C LEU A 406 -8.69 -4.90 20.67
N ALA A 407 -9.75 -5.33 21.38
CA ALA A 407 -9.91 -6.67 21.94
C ALA A 407 -8.70 -7.14 22.77
N ILE A 408 -8.18 -6.26 23.62
CA ILE A 408 -7.10 -6.53 24.57
C ILE A 408 -7.73 -6.62 25.96
N ALA A 409 -7.59 -7.77 26.63
CA ALA A 409 -8.08 -7.98 27.99
C ALA A 409 -6.88 -8.07 28.93
N PHE A 410 -6.86 -7.24 29.98
CA PHE A 410 -5.90 -7.35 31.06
C PHE A 410 -6.40 -8.32 32.13
N PRO A 411 -5.50 -9.03 32.83
CA PRO A 411 -5.86 -9.68 34.09
C PRO A 411 -6.34 -8.61 35.09
N GLU A 412 -7.47 -8.85 35.76
CA GLU A 412 -8.11 -7.89 36.70
C GLU A 412 -7.18 -7.47 37.87
N ASP A 413 -6.08 -8.20 38.09
CA ASP A 413 -5.10 -7.96 39.17
C ASP A 413 -3.89 -7.08 38.77
N ALA A 414 -3.82 -6.60 37.53
CA ALA A 414 -2.68 -5.81 37.04
C ALA A 414 -2.89 -4.31 37.24
N THR A 415 -2.88 -3.82 38.48
CA THR A 415 -2.91 -2.37 38.78
C THR A 415 -1.54 -1.70 38.59
N ASP A 416 -0.46 -2.48 38.51
CA ASP A 416 0.90 -1.99 38.26
C ASP A 416 1.13 -1.69 36.77
N GLY A 417 1.50 -0.45 36.45
CA GLY A 417 1.79 -0.01 35.09
C GLY A 417 2.87 -0.85 34.38
N ALA A 418 3.84 -1.40 35.12
CA ALA A 418 4.87 -2.29 34.56
C ALA A 418 4.32 -3.66 34.11
N ARG A 419 3.29 -4.19 34.78
CA ARG A 419 2.64 -5.45 34.40
C ARG A 419 1.72 -5.24 33.20
N GLN A 420 1.04 -4.09 33.14
CA GLN A 420 0.23 -3.71 31.99
C GLN A 420 1.08 -3.51 30.74
N THR A 421 2.23 -2.83 30.82
CA THR A 421 3.13 -2.65 29.66
C THR A 421 3.72 -3.98 29.18
N ALA A 422 4.03 -4.91 30.08
CA ALA A 422 4.47 -6.26 29.73
C ALA A 422 3.35 -7.10 29.05
N ALA A 423 2.10 -6.98 29.50
CA ALA A 423 0.96 -7.63 28.83
C ALA A 423 0.66 -7.01 27.45
N LEU A 424 0.86 -5.70 27.28
CA LEU A 424 0.73 -5.03 25.97
C LEU A 424 1.85 -5.43 25.02
N SER A 425 3.09 -5.52 25.49
CA SER A 425 4.21 -5.91 24.64
C SER A 425 4.12 -7.36 24.17
N THR A 426 3.65 -8.27 25.04
CA THR A 426 3.39 -9.67 24.68
C THR A 426 2.24 -9.80 23.69
N THR A 427 1.10 -9.14 23.93
CA THR A 427 -0.03 -9.16 22.97
C THR A 427 0.33 -8.53 21.62
N LEU A 428 1.16 -7.48 21.61
CA LEU A 428 1.68 -6.90 20.37
C LEU A 428 2.60 -7.88 19.64
N ALA A 429 3.52 -8.53 20.34
CA ALA A 429 4.42 -9.52 19.76
C ALA A 429 3.64 -10.71 19.17
N GLU A 430 2.62 -11.22 19.88
CA GLU A 430 1.73 -12.28 19.40
C GLU A 430 0.96 -11.87 18.15
N ARG A 431 0.41 -10.65 18.12
CA ARG A 431 -0.31 -10.12 16.95
C ARG A 431 0.61 -9.92 15.76
N GLN A 432 1.83 -9.43 15.97
CA GLN A 432 2.83 -9.30 14.92
C GLN A 432 3.25 -10.67 14.37
N ALA A 433 3.48 -11.66 15.24
CA ALA A 433 3.78 -13.04 14.82
C ALA A 433 2.63 -13.61 13.98
N LYS A 434 1.39 -13.50 14.46
CA LYS A 434 0.20 -13.95 13.73
C LYS A 434 0.02 -13.24 12.39
N ALA A 435 0.31 -11.93 12.31
CA ALA A 435 0.25 -11.19 11.06
C ALA A 435 1.29 -11.70 10.05
N ARG A 436 2.52 -11.99 10.49
CA ARG A 436 3.56 -12.60 9.65
C ARG A 436 3.15 -14.00 9.18
N ASP A 437 2.59 -14.82 10.07
CA ASP A 437 2.11 -16.16 9.72
C ASP A 437 0.96 -16.11 8.72
N VAL A 438 -0.01 -15.20 8.89
CA VAL A 438 -1.10 -15.01 7.93
C VAL A 438 -0.54 -14.54 6.59
N ALA A 439 0.38 -13.57 6.58
CA ALA A 439 1.02 -13.10 5.36
C ALA A 439 1.74 -14.25 4.63
N ARG A 440 2.53 -15.06 5.35
CA ARG A 440 3.21 -16.22 4.78
C ARG A 440 2.23 -17.24 4.22
N ASN A 441 1.19 -17.59 4.96
CA ASN A 441 0.18 -18.55 4.50
C ASN A 441 -0.60 -18.02 3.29
N THR A 442 -0.89 -16.71 3.22
CA THR A 442 -1.52 -16.11 2.04
C THR A 442 -0.60 -16.13 0.84
N GLN A 443 0.71 -15.89 1.04
CA GLN A 443 1.70 -15.98 -0.02
C GLN A 443 1.83 -17.42 -0.53
N GLU A 444 1.98 -18.41 0.35
CA GLU A 444 2.05 -19.83 -0.01
C GLU A 444 0.77 -20.28 -0.75
N ALA A 445 -0.41 -19.82 -0.31
CA ALA A 445 -1.66 -20.12 -1.00
C ALA A 445 -1.76 -19.47 -2.39
N LEU A 446 -1.27 -18.23 -2.54
CA LEU A 446 -1.21 -17.54 -3.83
C LEU A 446 -0.21 -18.21 -4.77
N GLU A 447 0.97 -18.56 -4.27
CA GLU A 447 2.00 -19.29 -5.04
C GLU A 447 1.48 -20.65 -5.49
N GLY A 448 0.81 -21.41 -4.60
CA GLY A 448 0.18 -22.68 -4.94
C GLY A 448 -0.91 -22.54 -6.00
N ALA A 449 -1.79 -21.54 -5.87
CA ALA A 449 -2.84 -21.28 -6.86
C ALA A 449 -2.26 -20.79 -8.20
N ALA A 450 -1.21 -19.96 -8.17
CA ALA A 450 -0.53 -19.50 -9.39
C ALA A 450 0.16 -20.66 -10.10
N ALA A 451 0.86 -21.52 -9.35
CA ALA A 451 1.53 -22.70 -9.88
C ALA A 451 0.53 -23.67 -10.53
N SER A 452 -0.62 -23.93 -9.89
CA SER A 452 -1.66 -24.79 -10.47
C SER A 452 -2.25 -24.19 -11.73
N ARG A 453 -2.54 -22.88 -11.75
CA ARG A 453 -3.06 -22.20 -12.95
C ARG A 453 -2.05 -22.18 -14.10
N LEU A 454 -0.77 -22.02 -13.81
CA LEU A 454 0.28 -22.09 -14.82
C LEU A 454 0.46 -23.52 -15.33
N ALA A 455 0.33 -24.54 -14.48
CA ALA A 455 0.36 -25.93 -14.90
C ALA A 455 -0.85 -26.27 -15.79
N ASP A 456 -2.05 -25.84 -15.41
CA ASP A 456 -3.27 -26.01 -16.22
C ASP A 456 -3.13 -25.29 -17.57
N ALA A 457 -2.59 -24.06 -17.58
CA ALA A 457 -2.37 -23.30 -18.80
C ALA A 457 -1.32 -23.98 -19.70
N LYS A 458 -0.23 -24.52 -19.13
CA LYS A 458 0.76 -25.30 -19.88
C LYS A 458 0.13 -26.55 -20.49
N LEU A 459 -0.70 -27.26 -19.73
CA LEU A 459 -1.41 -28.44 -20.22
C LEU A 459 -2.39 -28.07 -21.32
N ALA A 460 -3.15 -26.98 -21.17
CA ALA A 460 -4.06 -26.49 -22.21
C ALA A 460 -3.30 -26.10 -23.48
N VAL A 461 -2.15 -25.43 -23.36
CA VAL A 461 -1.28 -25.10 -24.50
C VAL A 461 -0.72 -26.37 -25.15
N GLN A 462 -0.32 -27.37 -24.36
CA GLN A 462 0.09 -28.67 -24.88
C GLN A 462 -1.05 -29.36 -25.63
N LEU A 463 -2.26 -29.42 -25.08
CA LEU A 463 -3.41 -30.01 -25.77
C LEU A 463 -3.77 -29.26 -27.05
N LEU A 464 -3.71 -27.92 -27.05
CA LEU A 464 -3.93 -27.12 -28.26
C LEU A 464 -2.84 -27.39 -29.29
N ARG A 465 -1.57 -27.46 -28.86
CA ARG A 465 -0.45 -27.81 -29.73
C ARG A 465 -0.64 -29.21 -30.30
N ASP A 466 -0.99 -30.19 -29.49
CA ASP A 466 -1.18 -31.58 -29.90
C ASP A 466 -2.39 -31.71 -30.82
N SER A 467 -3.47 -30.94 -30.61
CA SER A 467 -4.62 -30.88 -31.51
C SER A 467 -4.27 -30.25 -32.87
N LEU A 468 -3.50 -29.16 -32.88
CA LEU A 468 -3.04 -28.50 -34.11
C LEU A 468 -2.04 -29.38 -34.87
N LEU A 469 -1.20 -30.09 -34.14
CA LEU A 469 -0.21 -31.01 -34.69
C LEU A 469 -0.87 -32.31 -35.17
N ALA A 470 -1.93 -32.81 -34.55
CA ALA A 470 -2.66 -33.99 -35.00
C ALA A 470 -3.26 -33.84 -36.40
N GLU A 471 -3.65 -32.63 -36.80
CA GLU A 471 -4.13 -32.33 -38.16
C GLU A 471 -2.98 -32.06 -39.15
N SER A 472 -1.73 -31.99 -38.67
CA SER A 472 -0.53 -31.71 -39.46
C SER A 472 0.26 -32.99 -39.73
N PRO A 473 0.83 -33.17 -40.94
CA PRO A 473 1.73 -34.30 -41.22
C PRO A 473 3.02 -34.27 -40.38
N PHE A 474 3.28 -33.18 -39.65
CA PHE A 474 4.41 -33.01 -38.74
C PHE A 474 4.07 -33.27 -37.27
N GLY A 475 2.88 -33.80 -36.98
CA GLY A 475 2.42 -33.97 -35.60
C GLY A 475 3.06 -35.10 -34.82
N ASP A 476 3.45 -36.15 -35.53
CA ASP A 476 4.29 -37.21 -35.00
C ASP A 476 5.74 -36.89 -35.37
N VAL A 477 6.63 -36.79 -34.39
CA VAL A 477 8.06 -36.61 -34.64
C VAL A 477 8.61 -37.93 -35.21
N ARG A 478 8.40 -38.16 -36.50
CA ARG A 478 9.05 -39.23 -37.25
C ARG A 478 10.47 -38.78 -37.54
N LEU A 479 11.44 -39.42 -36.89
CA LEU A 479 12.87 -39.16 -37.11
C LEU A 479 13.38 -39.69 -38.47
N VAL A 480 12.48 -40.16 -39.33
CA VAL A 480 12.79 -40.74 -40.63
C VAL A 480 12.11 -39.89 -41.69
N ASP A 481 12.91 -39.41 -42.64
CA ASP A 481 12.45 -38.65 -43.80
C ASP A 481 11.64 -39.58 -44.72
N GLU A 482 10.38 -39.23 -45.00
CA GLU A 482 9.49 -40.00 -45.87
C GLU A 482 10.10 -40.19 -47.28
N GLY A 483 10.93 -39.24 -47.74
CA GLY A 483 11.68 -39.38 -48.99
C GLY A 483 12.74 -40.49 -48.93
N ILE A 484 13.37 -40.68 -47.77
CA ILE A 484 14.35 -41.76 -47.57
C ILE A 484 13.63 -43.10 -47.49
N GLU A 485 12.50 -43.22 -46.79
CA GLU A 485 11.72 -44.47 -46.78
C GLU A 485 11.21 -44.86 -48.17
N ALA A 486 10.71 -43.88 -48.94
CA ALA A 486 10.32 -44.11 -50.33
C ALA A 486 11.51 -44.56 -51.18
N SER A 487 12.69 -43.95 -51.00
CA SER A 487 13.90 -44.34 -51.73
C SER A 487 14.40 -45.74 -51.35
N ILE A 488 14.29 -46.14 -50.08
CA ILE A 488 14.62 -47.48 -49.60
C ILE A 488 13.64 -48.51 -50.16
N ALA A 489 12.35 -48.19 -50.21
CA ALA A 489 11.34 -49.04 -50.82
C ALA A 489 11.60 -49.24 -52.33
N VAL A 490 11.99 -48.18 -53.05
CA VAL A 490 12.38 -48.25 -54.46
C VAL A 490 13.66 -49.08 -54.62
N LEU A 491 14.69 -48.86 -53.79
CA LEU A 491 15.91 -49.67 -53.81
C LEU A 491 15.60 -51.15 -53.56
N GLY A 492 14.69 -51.46 -52.62
CA GLY A 492 14.24 -52.82 -52.35
C GLY A 492 13.61 -53.47 -53.58
N GLN A 493 12.75 -52.75 -54.30
CA GLN A 493 12.16 -53.23 -55.55
C GLN A 493 13.21 -53.42 -56.66
N GLU A 494 14.20 -52.53 -56.75
CA GLU A 494 15.29 -52.64 -57.72
C GLU A 494 16.23 -53.82 -57.42
N VAL A 495 16.54 -54.05 -56.14
CA VAL A 495 17.32 -55.21 -55.70
C VAL A 495 16.59 -56.50 -56.03
N GLU A 496 15.27 -56.58 -55.81
CA GLU A 496 14.53 -57.80 -56.15
C GLU A 496 14.46 -58.03 -57.67
N LYS A 497 14.31 -56.96 -58.47
CA LYS A 497 14.46 -57.05 -59.94
C LYS A 497 15.86 -57.52 -60.37
N VAL A 498 16.92 -57.07 -59.68
CA VAL A 498 18.30 -57.51 -59.94
C VAL A 498 18.47 -58.97 -59.57
N LYS A 499 17.94 -59.39 -58.42
CA LYS A 499 17.96 -60.79 -57.97
C LYS A 499 17.24 -61.70 -58.96
N GLU A 500 16.04 -61.34 -59.42
CA GLU A 500 15.35 -62.09 -60.49
C GLU A 500 16.16 -62.15 -61.80
N ARG A 501 16.91 -61.09 -62.15
CA ARG A 501 17.79 -61.10 -63.32
C ARG A 501 18.98 -62.02 -63.12
N ILE A 502 19.58 -62.03 -61.93
CA ILE A 502 20.69 -62.93 -61.59
C ILE A 502 20.22 -64.39 -61.62
N GLU A 503 19.08 -64.70 -61.01
CA GLU A 503 18.50 -66.04 -61.04
C GLU A 503 18.23 -66.51 -62.49
N ARG A 504 17.74 -65.63 -63.36
CA ARG A 504 17.59 -65.93 -64.80
C ARG A 504 18.93 -66.17 -65.51
N VAL A 505 19.98 -65.42 -65.20
CA VAL A 505 21.31 -65.59 -65.81
C VAL A 505 21.99 -66.87 -65.32
N ASP A 506 21.88 -67.19 -64.02
CA ASP A 506 22.42 -68.42 -63.46
C ASP A 506 21.69 -69.66 -63.96
N ALA A 507 20.36 -69.60 -64.12
CA ALA A 507 19.60 -70.65 -64.81
C ALA A 507 20.09 -70.86 -66.26
N GLY A 508 20.40 -69.78 -66.98
CA GLY A 508 20.97 -69.83 -68.33
C GLY A 508 22.38 -70.44 -68.39
N LYS A 509 23.26 -70.06 -67.45
CA LYS A 509 24.63 -70.60 -67.35
C LYS A 509 24.65 -72.06 -66.91
N ALA A 510 23.76 -72.47 -66.01
CA ALA A 510 23.61 -73.86 -65.59
C ALA A 510 23.18 -74.75 -66.77
N ARG A 511 22.26 -74.27 -67.62
CA ARG A 511 21.84 -74.97 -68.83
C ARG A 511 23.00 -75.17 -69.81
N GLN A 512 23.77 -74.12 -70.11
CA GLN A 512 24.94 -74.18 -71.00
C GLN A 512 26.08 -75.07 -70.46
N ARG A 513 26.33 -75.06 -69.14
CA ARG A 513 27.32 -75.96 -68.51
C ARG A 513 26.90 -77.43 -68.63
N SER A 514 25.61 -77.72 -68.51
CA SER A 514 25.09 -79.09 -68.64
C SER A 514 25.18 -79.63 -70.07
N GLU A 515 25.00 -78.77 -71.08
CA GLU A 515 25.11 -79.14 -72.49
C GLU A 515 26.57 -79.37 -72.90
N ARG A 516 27.48 -78.45 -72.55
CA ARG A 516 28.93 -78.66 -72.78
C ARG A 516 29.46 -79.90 -72.05
N ARG A 517 28.97 -80.19 -70.83
CA ARG A 517 29.37 -81.40 -70.09
C ARG A 517 28.90 -82.67 -70.79
N ARG A 518 27.68 -82.68 -71.36
CA ARG A 518 27.17 -83.79 -72.19
C ARG A 518 27.98 -83.96 -73.48
N GLU A 519 28.27 -82.86 -74.16
CA GLU A 519 29.02 -82.87 -75.43
C GLU A 519 30.47 -83.34 -75.27
N ILE A 520 31.12 -82.99 -74.15
CA ILE A 520 32.46 -83.50 -73.81
C ILE A 520 32.42 -85.00 -73.44
N LEU A 521 31.40 -85.45 -72.70
CA LEU A 521 31.24 -86.86 -72.33
C LEU A 521 30.98 -87.74 -73.57
N GLU A 522 30.24 -87.26 -74.58
CA GLU A 522 30.05 -87.99 -75.84
C GLU A 522 31.31 -88.05 -76.72
N ARG A 523 32.15 -86.99 -76.71
CA ARG A 523 33.36 -86.93 -77.55
C ARG A 523 34.56 -87.71 -77.02
N TRP A 524 34.61 -87.98 -75.72
CA TRP A 524 35.79 -88.59 -75.08
C TRP A 524 35.47 -89.86 -74.26
N GLY A 525 34.22 -90.31 -74.27
CA GLY A 525 33.78 -91.56 -73.63
C GLY A 525 33.70 -92.72 -74.61
N ARG A 526 34.84 -93.25 -75.06
CA ARG A 526 34.98 -94.63 -75.57
C ARG A 526 36.24 -95.26 -75.04
#